data_AF-A0A454CYP2-F1
#
_entry.id   AF-A0A454CYP2-F1
#
_cell.length_a   1.000
_cell.length_b   1.000
_cell.length_c   1.000
_cell.angle_alpha   90.00
_cell.angle_beta   90.00
_cell.angle_gamma   90.00
#
_symmetry.space_group_name_H-M   'P 1'
#
loop_
_entity.id
_entity.type
_entity.pdbx_description
1 polymer ?
#
loop_
_entity_poly.entity_id
_entity_poly.type
_entity_poly.pdbx_seq_one_letter_code
_entity_poly.pdbx_strand_id
1 'polypeptide(L)'
;MAMHPRAGQKAQQEDLHNIPALVANYFLLQPDATNAEHKVQFGTSGHRGTADKHTFNENHILAIAQAVAEVRAEQGTTGPLFVGKDTHALSEPAFSSVVEVLIANGVQVIMQQDNGYTPTPGISHAILTYNIKHDDKADGIVITPSHNPPQDGGIKYNPTHGGPAEAELTQAIEDRANALIAEGLQGVKRLPLAEAKASDLFVEMDLVKPYIDDLVN
;
A
#
# COMPACT_ATOMS: atom_id res chain seq x y z
N MET A 1 -31.88 7.93 -11.56
CA MET A 1 -32.71 7.71 -10.35
C MET A 1 -31.86 6.99 -9.34
N ALA A 2 -31.92 7.35 -8.06
CA ALA A 2 -31.19 6.62 -7.03
C ALA A 2 -31.82 5.22 -6.87
N MET A 3 -31.02 4.17 -7.00
CA MET A 3 -31.51 2.78 -7.04
C MET A 3 -31.87 2.21 -5.66
N HIS A 4 -31.28 2.73 -4.58
CA HIS A 4 -31.50 2.25 -3.22
C HIS A 4 -32.45 3.19 -2.45
N PRO A 5 -33.45 2.67 -1.71
CA PRO A 5 -34.44 3.48 -1.00
C PRO A 5 -33.85 4.43 0.06
N ARG A 6 -32.66 4.13 0.57
CA ARG A 6 -31.93 4.98 1.54
C ARG A 6 -30.79 5.83 0.94
N ALA A 7 -30.71 5.95 -0.38
CA ALA A 7 -29.67 6.76 -1.02
C ALA A 7 -29.74 8.24 -0.58
N GLY A 8 -28.59 8.82 -0.24
CA GLY A 8 -28.50 10.20 0.26
C GLY A 8 -28.90 10.39 1.73
N GLN A 9 -29.30 9.33 2.42
CA GLN A 9 -29.61 9.36 3.85
C GLN A 9 -28.36 9.08 4.70
N LYS A 10 -28.41 9.44 5.98
CA LYS A 10 -27.34 9.11 6.93
C LYS A 10 -27.27 7.60 7.16
N ALA A 11 -26.05 7.07 7.29
CA ALA A 11 -25.83 5.69 7.68
C ALA A 11 -26.43 5.41 9.06
N GLN A 12 -26.95 4.21 9.23
CA GLN A 12 -27.49 3.67 10.48
C GLN A 12 -26.48 2.71 11.10
N GLN A 13 -26.67 2.37 12.37
CA GLN A 13 -25.74 1.47 13.08
C GLN A 13 -25.59 0.09 12.40
N GLU A 14 -26.66 -0.41 11.77
CA GLU A 14 -26.68 -1.67 11.01
C GLU A 14 -25.89 -1.61 9.69
N ASP A 15 -25.57 -0.42 9.19
CA ASP A 15 -24.73 -0.23 8.00
C ASP A 15 -23.24 -0.28 8.33
N LEU A 16 -22.88 -0.15 9.61
CA LEU A 16 -21.50 0.00 10.04
C LEU A 16 -20.81 -1.36 10.18
N HIS A 17 -19.54 -1.39 9.76
CA HIS A 17 -18.71 -2.58 9.83
C HIS A 17 -18.00 -2.71 11.19
N ASN A 18 -17.74 -3.94 11.65
CA ASN A 18 -17.02 -4.19 12.90
C ASN A 18 -15.50 -4.07 12.67
N ILE A 19 -14.96 -2.88 12.88
CA ILE A 19 -13.55 -2.56 12.60
C ILE A 19 -12.56 -3.46 13.37
N PRO A 20 -12.68 -3.69 14.69
CA PRO A 20 -11.79 -4.61 15.39
C PRO A 20 -11.79 -6.03 14.81
N ALA A 21 -12.94 -6.57 14.42
CA ALA A 21 -13.03 -7.90 13.82
C ALA A 21 -12.38 -7.93 12.42
N LEU A 22 -12.63 -6.90 11.60
CA LEU A 22 -12.02 -6.77 10.27
C LEU A 22 -10.48 -6.73 10.35
N VAL A 23 -9.94 -5.92 11.28
CA VAL A 23 -8.48 -5.83 11.48
C VAL A 23 -7.92 -7.13 12.04
N ALA A 24 -8.64 -7.84 12.92
CA ALA A 24 -8.21 -9.17 13.37
C ALA A 24 -8.18 -10.17 12.20
N ASN A 25 -9.20 -10.15 11.33
CA ASN A 25 -9.27 -11.02 10.15
C ASN A 25 -8.11 -10.80 9.17
N TYR A 26 -7.55 -9.59 9.09
CA TYR A 26 -6.35 -9.32 8.29
C TYR A 26 -5.18 -10.25 8.67
N PHE A 27 -5.03 -10.55 9.97
CA PHE A 27 -3.96 -11.40 10.49
C PHE A 27 -4.38 -12.87 10.66
N LEU A 28 -5.64 -13.13 11.01
CA LEU A 28 -6.13 -14.46 11.35
C LEU A 28 -6.54 -15.29 10.13
N LEU A 29 -6.96 -14.63 9.04
CA LEU A 29 -7.39 -15.30 7.81
C LEU A 29 -6.28 -15.22 6.76
N GLN A 30 -6.10 -16.31 6.00
CA GLN A 30 -5.07 -16.43 4.98
C GLN A 30 -5.69 -16.78 3.62
N PRO A 31 -5.15 -16.26 2.51
CA PRO A 31 -5.57 -16.68 1.17
C PRO A 31 -5.25 -18.15 0.92
N ASP A 32 -6.08 -18.76 0.08
CA ASP A 32 -5.83 -20.11 -0.44
C ASP A 32 -5.27 -19.94 -1.85
N ALA A 33 -4.00 -20.29 -2.04
CA ALA A 33 -3.30 -20.13 -3.32
C ALA A 33 -3.95 -20.90 -4.48
N THR A 34 -4.76 -21.92 -4.18
CA THR A 34 -5.51 -22.70 -5.18
C THR A 34 -6.83 -22.04 -5.56
N ASN A 35 -7.33 -21.10 -4.76
CA ASN A 35 -8.55 -20.35 -5.03
C ASN A 35 -8.23 -19.08 -5.82
N ALA A 36 -8.73 -18.99 -7.06
CA ALA A 36 -8.50 -17.83 -7.93
C ALA A 36 -9.03 -16.50 -7.36
N GLU A 37 -10.10 -16.53 -6.55
CA GLU A 37 -10.67 -15.32 -5.93
C GLU A 37 -9.78 -14.75 -4.82
N HIS A 38 -8.91 -15.59 -4.22
CA HIS A 38 -7.99 -15.19 -3.15
C HIS A 38 -6.63 -14.72 -3.71
N LYS A 39 -6.45 -14.70 -5.03
CA LYS A 39 -5.19 -14.28 -5.64
C LYS A 39 -5.02 -12.76 -5.59
N VAL A 40 -3.76 -12.34 -5.61
CA VAL A 40 -3.43 -10.94 -5.88
C VAL A 40 -3.89 -10.62 -7.30
N GLN A 41 -4.70 -9.58 -7.42
CA GLN A 41 -5.07 -8.92 -8.67
C GLN A 41 -4.52 -7.51 -8.62
N PHE A 42 -3.34 -7.28 -9.20
CA PHE A 42 -2.61 -6.02 -9.10
C PHE A 42 -2.66 -5.31 -10.46
N GLY A 43 -3.75 -4.56 -10.70
CA GLY A 43 -3.92 -3.78 -11.93
C GLY A 43 -3.34 -2.36 -11.83
N THR A 44 -3.75 -1.48 -12.74
CA THR A 44 -3.34 -0.05 -12.73
C THR A 44 -3.76 0.72 -11.46
N SER A 45 -4.83 0.25 -10.79
CA SER A 45 -5.27 0.75 -9.49
C SER A 45 -4.72 -0.05 -8.31
N GLY A 46 -3.73 -0.90 -8.57
CA GLY A 46 -3.17 -1.85 -7.62
C GLY A 46 -4.11 -3.00 -7.29
N HIS A 47 -3.93 -3.55 -6.09
CA HIS A 47 -4.75 -4.62 -5.54
C HIS A 47 -5.75 -4.09 -4.52
N ARG A 48 -6.98 -4.60 -4.56
CA ARG A 48 -8.06 -4.29 -3.63
C ARG A 48 -8.78 -5.55 -3.20
N GLY A 49 -9.30 -5.53 -1.98
CA GLY A 49 -10.09 -6.63 -1.44
C GLY A 49 -10.54 -6.32 -0.03
N THR A 50 -10.97 -7.35 0.70
CA THR A 50 -11.36 -7.24 2.10
C THR A 50 -10.84 -8.45 2.87
N ALA A 51 -10.39 -8.22 4.10
CA ALA A 51 -9.86 -9.27 4.96
C ALA A 51 -10.88 -10.39 5.22
N ASP A 52 -12.17 -10.04 5.33
CA ASP A 52 -13.28 -10.97 5.57
C ASP A 52 -13.47 -12.01 4.46
N LYS A 53 -12.98 -11.72 3.26
CA LYS A 53 -13.11 -12.57 2.08
C LYS A 53 -11.79 -13.21 1.68
N HIS A 54 -10.75 -13.13 2.51
CA HIS A 54 -9.42 -13.66 2.21
C HIS A 54 -8.77 -13.00 0.98
N THR A 55 -9.15 -11.75 0.67
CA THR A 55 -8.66 -11.02 -0.53
C THR A 55 -7.88 -9.75 -0.19
N PHE A 56 -7.66 -9.46 1.10
CA PHE A 56 -6.79 -8.36 1.55
C PHE A 56 -6.34 -8.62 3.00
N ASN A 57 -5.36 -9.51 3.12
CA ASN A 57 -4.84 -10.05 4.38
C ASN A 57 -3.32 -9.94 4.41
N GLU A 58 -2.69 -10.18 5.56
CA GLU A 58 -1.25 -10.01 5.77
C GLU A 58 -0.41 -10.62 4.63
N ASN A 59 -0.70 -11.86 4.22
CA ASN A 59 0.03 -12.56 3.16
C ASN A 59 0.05 -11.78 1.83
N HIS A 60 -1.04 -11.12 1.47
CA HIS A 60 -1.11 -10.33 0.24
C HIS A 60 -0.15 -9.14 0.32
N ILE A 61 -0.17 -8.42 1.44
CA ILE A 61 0.62 -7.20 1.59
C ILE A 61 2.10 -7.51 1.73
N LEU A 62 2.44 -8.56 2.47
CA LEU A 62 3.82 -9.06 2.56
C LEU A 62 4.37 -9.44 1.18
N ALA A 63 3.60 -10.20 0.41
CA ALA A 63 3.99 -10.63 -0.94
C ALA A 63 4.10 -9.45 -1.92
N ILE A 64 3.13 -8.52 -1.91
CA ILE A 64 3.14 -7.33 -2.77
C ILE A 64 4.32 -6.42 -2.42
N ALA A 65 4.58 -6.16 -1.12
CA ALA A 65 5.70 -5.33 -0.71
C ALA A 65 7.05 -5.94 -1.12
N GLN A 66 7.21 -7.25 -0.99
CA GLN A 66 8.41 -7.97 -1.45
C GLN A 66 8.56 -7.86 -2.96
N ALA A 67 7.48 -8.10 -3.72
CA ALA A 67 7.48 -7.98 -5.16
C ALA A 67 7.84 -6.56 -5.62
N VAL A 68 7.30 -5.51 -4.99
CA VAL A 68 7.66 -4.12 -5.27
C VAL A 68 9.15 -3.87 -4.98
N ALA A 69 9.68 -4.35 -3.85
CA ALA A 69 11.08 -4.19 -3.50
C ALA A 69 12.04 -4.85 -4.52
N GLU A 70 11.66 -6.01 -5.05
CA GLU A 70 12.44 -6.71 -6.08
C GLU A 70 12.33 -6.01 -7.44
N VAL A 71 11.12 -5.70 -7.91
CA VAL A 71 10.87 -5.08 -9.21
C VAL A 71 11.51 -3.70 -9.31
N ARG A 72 11.42 -2.87 -8.27
CA ARG A 72 12.08 -1.54 -8.27
C ARG A 72 13.61 -1.67 -8.35
N ALA A 73 14.19 -2.69 -7.72
CA ALA A 73 15.63 -2.93 -7.74
C ALA A 73 16.10 -3.42 -9.12
N GLU A 74 15.33 -4.28 -9.78
CA GLU A 74 15.59 -4.72 -11.16
C GLU A 74 15.57 -3.55 -12.15
N GLN A 75 14.75 -2.53 -11.89
CA GLN A 75 14.71 -1.28 -12.67
C GLN A 75 15.81 -0.28 -12.30
N GLY A 76 16.65 -0.59 -11.32
CA GLY A 76 17.72 0.31 -10.86
C GLY A 76 17.21 1.51 -10.04
N THR A 77 16.00 1.45 -9.49
CA THR A 77 15.45 2.49 -8.61
C THR A 77 16.02 2.32 -7.21
N THR A 78 16.93 3.22 -6.81
CA THR A 78 17.71 3.11 -5.57
C THR A 78 17.38 4.17 -4.52
N GLY A 79 16.61 5.21 -4.87
CA GLY A 79 16.21 6.26 -3.93
C GLY A 79 15.15 5.78 -2.93
N PRO A 80 14.58 6.69 -2.12
CA PRO A 80 13.56 6.36 -1.14
C PRO A 80 12.24 5.94 -1.79
N LEU A 81 11.45 5.17 -1.05
CA LEU A 81 10.08 4.84 -1.40
C LEU A 81 9.13 5.59 -0.46
N PHE A 82 8.35 6.51 -1.03
CA PHE A 82 7.33 7.26 -0.29
C PHE A 82 6.10 6.37 -0.05
N VAL A 83 5.73 6.14 1.22
CA VAL A 83 4.58 5.30 1.58
C VAL A 83 3.49 6.17 2.22
N GLY A 84 2.37 6.32 1.52
CA GLY A 84 1.18 7.01 2.01
C GLY A 84 0.04 6.05 2.31
N LYS A 85 -0.77 6.35 3.33
CA LYS A 85 -2.02 5.63 3.64
C LYS A 85 -3.21 6.58 3.72
N ASP A 86 -4.38 6.06 3.37
CA ASP A 86 -5.66 6.71 3.64
C ASP A 86 -6.26 6.29 4.98
N THR A 87 -7.53 6.67 5.20
CA THR A 87 -8.26 6.47 6.45
C THR A 87 -9.02 5.15 6.54
N HIS A 88 -8.87 4.22 5.60
CA HIS A 88 -9.53 2.91 5.70
C HIS A 88 -8.91 2.07 6.83
N ALA A 89 -9.73 1.24 7.46
CA ALA A 89 -9.29 0.42 8.60
C ALA A 89 -8.15 -0.54 8.22
N LEU A 90 -8.23 -1.16 7.04
CA LEU A 90 -7.21 -2.09 6.54
C LEU A 90 -5.93 -1.40 6.08
N SER A 91 -5.91 -0.07 5.95
CA SER A 91 -4.71 0.68 5.59
C SER A 91 -3.68 0.72 6.71
N GLU A 92 -4.10 0.67 7.98
CA GLU A 92 -3.20 0.65 9.15
C GLU A 92 -2.37 -0.65 9.26
N PRO A 93 -2.97 -1.86 9.24
CA PRO A 93 -2.18 -3.09 9.27
C PRO A 93 -1.39 -3.31 7.96
N ALA A 94 -1.93 -2.90 6.80
CA ALA A 94 -1.20 -2.97 5.54
C ALA A 94 0.05 -2.08 5.55
N PHE A 95 -0.03 -0.86 6.08
CA PHE A 95 1.13 0.02 6.23
C PHE A 95 2.22 -0.63 7.08
N SER A 96 1.84 -1.26 8.19
CA SER A 96 2.77 -1.97 9.05
C SER A 96 3.51 -3.08 8.29
N SER A 97 2.78 -3.94 7.57
CA SER A 97 3.38 -5.02 6.77
C SER A 97 4.28 -4.50 5.65
N VAL A 98 3.92 -3.39 5.00
CA VAL A 98 4.77 -2.75 3.97
C VAL A 98 6.09 -2.29 4.58
N VAL A 99 6.06 -1.57 5.70
CA VAL A 99 7.27 -1.08 6.37
C VAL A 99 8.19 -2.22 6.79
N GLU A 100 7.63 -3.28 7.38
CA GLU A 100 8.41 -4.46 7.80
C GLU A 100 9.18 -5.10 6.66
N VAL A 101 8.59 -5.19 5.47
CA VAL A 101 9.20 -5.83 4.30
C VAL A 101 10.16 -4.89 3.57
N LEU A 102 9.79 -3.63 3.37
CA LEU A 102 10.64 -2.67 2.66
C LEU A 102 11.95 -2.43 3.42
N ILE A 103 11.87 -2.20 4.72
CA ILE A 103 13.07 -2.00 5.56
C ILE A 103 13.94 -3.27 5.59
N ALA A 104 13.33 -4.46 5.66
CA ALA A 104 14.06 -5.73 5.59
C ALA A 104 14.77 -5.96 4.23
N ASN A 105 14.30 -5.30 3.17
CA ASN A 105 14.95 -5.30 1.86
C ASN A 105 15.97 -4.14 1.70
N GLY A 106 16.22 -3.35 2.74
CA GLY A 106 17.16 -2.23 2.70
C GLY A 106 16.62 -1.00 1.96
N VAL A 107 15.31 -0.92 1.74
CA VAL A 107 14.66 0.23 1.10
C VAL A 107 14.39 1.30 2.15
N GLN A 108 14.86 2.53 1.92
CA GLN A 108 14.47 3.67 2.74
C GLN A 108 12.99 3.99 2.52
N VAL A 109 12.22 4.03 3.59
CA VAL A 109 10.80 4.39 3.59
C VAL A 109 10.64 5.79 4.14
N ILE A 110 10.00 6.68 3.37
CA ILE A 110 9.60 8.01 3.84
C ILE A 110 8.07 8.04 3.97
N MET A 111 7.57 8.49 5.12
CA MET A 111 6.14 8.58 5.39
C MET A 111 5.77 9.86 6.13
N GLN A 112 4.49 10.22 6.10
CA GLN A 112 3.94 11.36 6.85
C GLN A 112 4.13 11.19 8.37
N GLN A 113 4.80 12.15 9.01
CA GLN A 113 4.99 12.14 10.47
C GLN A 113 3.68 11.98 11.28
N ASP A 114 3.82 11.50 12.52
CA ASP A 114 2.73 11.32 13.48
C ASP A 114 1.66 10.30 13.03
N ASN A 115 2.08 9.27 12.27
CA ASN A 115 1.18 8.28 11.67
C ASN A 115 0.08 8.91 10.79
N GLY A 116 0.36 10.06 10.18
CA GLY A 116 -0.63 10.84 9.42
C GLY A 116 -1.08 10.16 8.12
N TYR A 117 -2.12 10.74 7.52
CA TYR A 117 -2.66 10.30 6.24
C TYR A 117 -2.08 11.11 5.09
N THR A 118 -1.90 10.49 3.92
CA THR A 118 -1.33 11.17 2.75
C THR A 118 -2.23 10.96 1.53
N PRO A 119 -2.74 12.03 0.89
CA PRO A 119 -3.52 11.88 -0.32
C PRO A 119 -2.66 11.30 -1.44
N THR A 120 -3.26 10.54 -2.36
CA THR A 120 -2.56 10.00 -3.55
C THR A 120 -1.74 11.08 -4.31
N PRO A 121 -2.26 12.28 -4.60
CA PRO A 121 -1.46 13.33 -5.24
C PRO A 121 -0.32 13.87 -4.36
N GLY A 122 -0.39 13.73 -3.03
CA GLY A 122 0.71 14.09 -2.13
C GLY A 122 1.92 13.18 -2.33
N ILE A 123 1.70 11.87 -2.49
CA ILE A 123 2.77 10.92 -2.83
C ILE A 123 3.33 11.20 -4.22
N SER A 124 2.47 11.45 -5.21
CA SER A 124 2.90 11.82 -6.57
C SER A 124 3.78 13.08 -6.58
N HIS A 125 3.37 14.11 -5.85
CA HIS A 125 4.13 15.36 -5.70
C HIS A 125 5.46 15.13 -4.99
N ALA A 126 5.50 14.33 -3.92
CA ALA A 126 6.74 14.00 -3.20
C ALA A 126 7.75 13.27 -4.12
N ILE A 127 7.29 12.31 -4.92
CA ILE A 127 8.14 11.60 -5.89
C ILE A 127 8.70 12.58 -6.92
N LEU A 128 7.86 13.40 -7.55
CA LEU A 128 8.28 14.32 -8.60
C LEU A 128 9.24 15.38 -8.08
N THR A 129 8.95 15.97 -6.91
CA THR A 129 9.80 17.02 -6.32
C THR A 129 11.15 16.48 -5.84
N TYR A 130 11.20 15.24 -5.34
CA TYR A 130 12.46 14.53 -5.07
C TYR A 130 13.25 14.29 -6.36
N ASN A 131 12.62 13.70 -7.37
CA ASN A 131 13.30 13.23 -8.59
C ASN A 131 13.87 14.33 -9.47
N ILE A 132 13.41 15.58 -9.31
CA ILE A 132 14.00 16.76 -9.95
C ILE A 132 15.35 17.15 -9.31
N LYS A 133 15.51 16.90 -8.01
CA LYS A 133 16.65 17.38 -7.21
C LYS A 133 17.72 16.31 -6.95
N HIS A 134 17.40 15.05 -7.21
CA HIS A 134 18.21 13.89 -6.85
C HIS A 134 18.48 13.00 -8.08
N ASP A 135 19.68 12.43 -8.16
CA ASP A 135 20.08 11.50 -9.23
C ASP A 135 19.50 10.10 -8.98
N ASP A 136 19.55 9.64 -7.74
CA ASP A 136 18.80 8.48 -7.27
C ASP A 136 17.31 8.81 -7.33
N LYS A 137 16.52 7.89 -7.92
CA LYS A 137 15.10 8.14 -8.12
C LYS A 137 14.27 7.50 -7.01
N ALA A 138 13.35 8.30 -6.49
CA ALA A 138 12.29 7.88 -5.61
C ALA A 138 11.08 7.37 -6.40
N ASP A 139 10.29 6.56 -5.72
CA ASP A 139 9.02 5.97 -6.14
C ASP A 139 8.06 5.96 -4.94
N GLY A 140 6.90 5.30 -5.04
CA GLY A 140 6.00 5.26 -3.90
C GLY A 140 4.91 4.21 -3.92
N ILE A 141 4.38 3.94 -2.73
CA ILE A 141 3.20 3.10 -2.50
C ILE A 141 2.10 3.99 -1.91
N VAL A 142 0.87 3.77 -2.38
CA VAL A 142 -0.30 4.37 -1.76
C VAL A 142 -1.27 3.28 -1.31
N ILE A 143 -1.57 3.27 -0.02
CA ILE A 143 -2.44 2.30 0.63
C ILE A 143 -3.83 2.92 0.73
N THR A 144 -4.67 2.59 -0.24
CA THR A 144 -6.04 3.09 -0.34
C THR A 144 -6.86 2.27 -1.34
N PRO A 145 -8.11 1.88 -1.01
CA PRO A 145 -9.07 1.40 -1.99
C PRO A 145 -9.93 2.55 -2.59
N SER A 146 -9.49 3.80 -2.46
CA SER A 146 -10.17 5.02 -2.91
C SER A 146 -11.50 5.24 -2.20
N HIS A 147 -12.62 5.00 -2.87
CA HIS A 147 -13.99 5.27 -2.39
C HIS A 147 -14.79 3.99 -2.19
N ASN A 148 -14.10 2.85 -2.19
CA ASN A 148 -14.71 1.56 -1.86
C ASN A 148 -15.33 1.58 -0.45
N PRO A 149 -16.22 0.62 -0.14
CA PRO A 149 -16.83 0.52 1.18
C PRO A 149 -15.81 0.38 2.33
N PRO A 150 -16.20 0.73 3.58
CA PRO A 150 -15.29 0.80 4.73
C PRO A 150 -14.53 -0.49 5.06
N GLN A 151 -15.05 -1.66 4.66
CA GLN A 151 -14.42 -2.96 4.89
C GLN A 151 -13.32 -3.31 3.89
N ASP A 152 -13.14 -2.53 2.83
CA ASP A 152 -12.16 -2.79 1.81
C ASP A 152 -10.80 -2.17 2.18
N GLY A 153 -9.74 -2.80 1.69
CA GLY A 153 -8.37 -2.31 1.69
C GLY A 153 -7.85 -2.23 0.27
N GLY A 154 -6.80 -1.42 0.06
CA GLY A 154 -6.16 -1.32 -1.24
C GLY A 154 -4.70 -0.92 -1.14
N ILE A 155 -3.89 -1.34 -2.11
CA ILE A 155 -2.48 -0.99 -2.22
C ILE A 155 -2.11 -0.83 -3.69
N LYS A 156 -1.44 0.26 -4.05
CA LYS A 156 -0.96 0.53 -5.41
C LYS A 156 0.44 1.12 -5.40
N TYR A 157 1.13 0.98 -6.54
CA TYR A 157 2.50 1.43 -6.75
C TYR A 157 2.54 2.56 -7.79
N ASN A 158 3.36 3.57 -7.49
CA ASN A 158 3.66 4.71 -8.34
C ASN A 158 5.16 4.70 -8.65
N PRO A 159 5.58 4.46 -9.91
CA PRO A 159 6.99 4.47 -10.30
C PRO A 159 7.60 5.87 -10.27
N THR A 160 8.85 6.00 -10.75
CA THR A 160 9.66 7.23 -10.68
C THR A 160 9.07 8.45 -11.41
N HIS A 161 8.14 8.25 -12.34
CA HIS A 161 7.40 9.34 -12.97
C HIS A 161 6.22 9.86 -12.12
N GLY A 162 6.01 9.32 -10.91
CA GLY A 162 5.02 9.77 -9.92
C GLY A 162 3.56 9.43 -10.23
N GLY A 163 3.26 8.84 -11.38
CA GLY A 163 1.92 8.41 -11.78
C GLY A 163 1.63 6.95 -11.41
N PRO A 164 0.44 6.42 -11.74
CA PRO A 164 0.13 4.99 -11.58
C PRO A 164 1.05 4.13 -12.44
N ALA A 165 1.47 2.97 -11.93
CA ALA A 165 2.29 2.02 -12.67
C ALA A 165 1.61 1.50 -13.94
N GLU A 166 2.42 1.29 -14.99
CA GLU A 166 2.01 0.73 -16.26
C GLU A 166 1.74 -0.79 -16.17
N ALA A 167 1.01 -1.32 -17.14
CA ALA A 167 0.55 -2.72 -17.14
C ALA A 167 1.69 -3.74 -16.99
N GLU A 168 2.85 -3.49 -17.60
CA GLU A 168 4.02 -4.36 -17.50
C GLU A 168 4.54 -4.45 -16.06
N LEU A 169 4.66 -3.30 -15.39
CA LEU A 169 5.08 -3.22 -13.99
C LEU A 169 4.06 -3.86 -13.06
N THR A 170 2.78 -3.59 -13.27
CA THR A 170 1.72 -4.14 -12.44
C THR A 170 1.62 -5.65 -12.59
N GLN A 171 1.82 -6.18 -13.81
CA GLN A 171 1.84 -7.63 -14.05
C GLN A 171 3.06 -8.30 -13.39
N ALA A 172 4.25 -7.69 -13.48
CA ALA A 172 5.44 -8.23 -12.82
C ALA A 172 5.24 -8.33 -11.29
N ILE A 173 4.63 -7.30 -10.68
CA ILE A 173 4.29 -7.31 -9.25
C ILE A 173 3.22 -8.37 -8.94
N GLU A 174 2.17 -8.47 -9.75
CA GLU A 174 1.10 -9.47 -9.60
C GLU A 174 1.63 -10.90 -9.62
N ASP A 175 2.41 -11.24 -10.67
CA ASP A 175 2.96 -12.56 -10.89
C ASP A 175 3.89 -12.95 -9.75
N ARG A 176 4.76 -12.03 -9.35
CA ARG A 176 5.72 -12.27 -8.27
C ARG A 176 5.03 -12.42 -6.92
N ALA A 177 4.05 -11.58 -6.61
CA ALA A 177 3.30 -11.69 -5.35
C ALA A 177 2.52 -13.01 -5.26
N ASN A 178 1.86 -13.43 -6.35
CA ASN A 178 1.17 -14.71 -6.40
C ASN A 178 2.12 -15.91 -6.27
N ALA A 179 3.30 -15.85 -6.89
CA ALA A 179 4.33 -16.88 -6.72
C ALA A 179 4.79 -16.98 -5.26
N LEU A 180 5.07 -15.84 -4.60
CA LEU A 180 5.43 -15.80 -3.18
C LEU A 180 4.35 -16.40 -2.28
N ILE A 181 3.07 -16.12 -2.55
CA ILE A 181 1.95 -16.71 -1.79
C ILE A 181 1.90 -18.22 -2.00
N ALA A 182 2.02 -18.70 -3.24
CA ALA A 182 2.02 -20.13 -3.56
C ALA A 182 3.20 -20.88 -2.92
N GLU A 183 4.34 -20.21 -2.75
CA GLU A 183 5.54 -20.72 -2.08
C GLU A 183 5.47 -20.61 -0.55
N GLY A 184 4.36 -20.16 0.03
CA GLY A 184 4.22 -20.00 1.48
C GLY A 184 5.11 -18.90 2.05
N LEU A 185 5.31 -17.81 1.29
CA LEU A 185 6.06 -16.60 1.64
C LEU A 185 7.55 -16.81 1.97
N GLN A 186 8.15 -17.95 1.59
CA GLN A 186 9.56 -18.25 1.91
C GLN A 186 10.56 -17.21 1.37
N GLY A 187 10.22 -16.55 0.27
CA GLY A 187 11.05 -15.48 -0.33
C GLY A 187 10.85 -14.08 0.28
N VAL A 188 9.90 -13.90 1.20
CA VAL A 188 9.62 -12.60 1.81
C VAL A 188 10.63 -12.31 2.92
N LYS A 189 11.38 -11.22 2.78
CA LYS A 189 12.20 -10.67 3.87
C LYS A 189 11.33 -9.80 4.75
N ARG A 190 11.43 -9.99 6.07
CA ARG A 190 10.63 -9.26 7.06
C ARG A 190 11.44 -8.99 8.31
N LEU A 191 11.27 -7.81 8.88
CA LEU A 191 11.71 -7.47 10.23
C LEU A 191 10.49 -7.20 11.11
N PRO A 192 10.55 -7.43 12.43
CA PRO A 192 9.50 -6.98 13.34
C PRO A 192 9.29 -5.47 13.24
N LEU A 193 8.04 -5.00 13.24
CA LEU A 193 7.71 -3.57 13.07
C LEU A 193 8.50 -2.63 14.00
N ALA A 194 8.73 -3.02 15.25
CA ALA A 194 9.48 -2.20 16.21
C ALA A 194 10.95 -2.01 15.77
N GLU A 195 11.57 -3.05 15.21
CA GLU A 195 12.93 -2.98 14.66
C GLU A 195 12.95 -2.19 13.35
N ALA A 196 11.96 -2.41 12.48
CA ALA A 196 11.83 -1.69 11.22
C ALA A 196 11.68 -0.17 11.44
N LYS A 197 10.86 0.24 12.41
CA LYS A 197 10.67 1.65 12.79
C LYS A 197 11.86 2.26 13.53
N ALA A 198 12.70 1.44 14.16
CA ALA A 198 13.92 1.89 14.82
C ALA A 198 15.12 2.00 13.85
N SER A 199 14.98 1.55 12.61
CA SER A 199 16.00 1.66 11.56
C SER A 199 16.14 3.10 11.07
N ASP A 200 17.37 3.52 10.75
CA ASP A 200 17.65 4.79 10.06
C ASP A 200 17.02 4.87 8.65
N LEU A 201 16.57 3.72 8.11
CA LEU A 201 15.83 3.64 6.85
C LEU A 201 14.36 4.04 6.98
N PHE A 202 13.82 4.13 8.20
CA PHE A 202 12.44 4.58 8.43
C PHE A 202 12.44 6.07 8.79
N VAL A 203 11.92 6.90 7.88
CA VAL A 203 11.94 8.35 8.01
C VAL A 203 10.53 8.91 8.06
N GLU A 204 10.22 9.62 9.14
CA GLU A 204 9.01 10.43 9.27
C GLU A 204 9.29 11.87 8.83
N MET A 205 8.42 12.41 7.98
CA MET A 205 8.55 13.75 7.42
C MET A 205 7.19 14.44 7.29
N ASP A 206 7.15 15.77 7.37
CA ASP A 206 5.97 16.53 6.97
C ASP A 206 5.85 16.58 5.44
N LEU A 207 4.95 15.78 4.87
CA LEU A 207 4.61 15.79 3.45
C LEU A 207 3.47 16.79 3.13
N VAL A 208 2.82 17.37 4.14
CA VAL A 208 1.67 18.27 3.97
C VAL A 208 2.16 19.67 3.61
N LYS A 209 3.09 20.24 4.37
CA LYS A 209 3.54 21.61 4.16
C LYS A 209 4.14 21.85 2.76
N PRO A 210 5.08 21.03 2.25
CA PRO A 210 5.63 21.22 0.91
C PRO A 210 4.56 21.16 -0.18
N TYR A 211 3.58 20.26 -0.04
CA TYR A 211 2.47 20.15 -0.99
C TYR A 211 1.60 21.42 -1.03
N ILE A 212 1.26 21.98 0.14
CA ILE A 212 0.45 23.20 0.24
C ILE A 212 1.22 24.42 -0.27
N ASP A 213 2.49 24.55 0.11
CA ASP A 213 3.32 25.69 -0.30
C ASP A 213 3.47 25.74 -1.84
N ASP A 214 3.46 24.58 -2.52
CA ASP A 214 3.58 24.49 -3.97
C ASP A 214 2.26 24.72 -4.74
N LEU A 215 1.10 24.84 -4.08
CA LEU A 215 -0.19 25.08 -4.75
C LEU A 215 -0.28 26.44 -5.46
N VAL A 216 0.65 27.35 -5.20
CA VAL A 216 0.73 28.68 -5.85
C VAL A 216 1.66 28.71 -7.06
N ASN A 217 2.39 27.62 -7.36
CA ASN A 217 3.37 27.54 -8.44
C ASN A 217 2.74 27.38 -9.83
#